data_AF-A0A7J2UA60-F1
#
_entry.id   AF-A0A7J2UA60-F1
#
_cell.length_a   1.000
_cell.length_b   1.000
_cell.length_c   1.000
_cell.angle_alpha   90.00
_cell.angle_beta   90.00
_cell.angle_gamma   90.00
#
_symmetry.space_group_name_H-M   'P 1'
#
loop_
_entity.id
_entity.type
_entity.pdbx_description
1 polymer ?
#
loop_
_entity_poly.entity_id
_entity_poly.type
_entity_poly.pdbx_seq_one_letter_code
_entity_poly.pdbx_strand_id
1 'polypeptide(L)'
;MQLKRREWESLNELAFSVVLGEELEHYTKTTPQHVKAAKMLRELGVELKAGDLIRFVKVINEPHVKPVELATNNEIDVDKYVDYLRSTFEQVLDALGLEFDEIIGLTRLERFM
;
A
#
# COMPACT_ATOMS: atom_id res chain seq x y z
N MET A 1 1.44 -4.14 16.76
CA MET A 1 0.88 -4.32 15.41
C MET A 1 1.96 -4.87 14.49
N GLN A 2 1.68 -5.96 13.76
CA GLN A 2 2.63 -6.63 12.84
C GLN A 2 3.25 -5.66 11.82
N LEU A 3 2.42 -4.80 11.22
CA LEU A 3 2.85 -3.77 10.27
C LEU A 3 3.93 -2.82 10.83
N LYS A 4 3.79 -2.32 12.07
CA LYS A 4 4.81 -1.46 12.72
C LYS A 4 6.13 -2.19 13.01
N ARG A 5 6.09 -3.52 13.12
CA ARG A 5 7.28 -4.37 13.32
C ARG A 5 7.86 -4.89 12.00
N ARG A 6 7.25 -4.53 10.87
CA ARG A 6 7.59 -5.02 9.53
C ARG A 6 7.53 -6.54 9.41
N GLU A 7 6.55 -7.13 10.09
CA GLU A 7 6.28 -8.56 10.09
C GLU A 7 5.21 -8.89 9.04
N TRP A 8 5.66 -9.41 7.90
CA TRP A 8 4.85 -9.99 6.82
C TRP A 8 5.68 -11.07 6.14
N GLU A 9 5.06 -12.13 5.66
CA GLU A 9 5.78 -13.24 4.98
C GLU A 9 6.10 -12.86 3.54
N SER A 10 5.20 -12.12 2.89
CA SER A 10 5.36 -11.63 1.53
C SER A 10 4.89 -10.18 1.36
N LEU A 11 5.56 -9.42 0.49
CA LEU A 11 5.09 -8.09 0.09
C LEU A 11 3.72 -8.12 -0.61
N ASN A 12 3.28 -9.29 -1.07
CA ASN A 12 1.93 -9.48 -1.60
C ASN A 12 0.84 -9.25 -0.56
N GLU A 13 1.12 -9.43 0.74
CA GLU A 13 0.16 -9.14 1.82
C GLU A 13 -0.14 -7.64 1.96
N LEU A 14 0.78 -6.80 1.47
CA LEU A 14 0.64 -5.34 1.49
C LEU A 14 0.21 -4.78 0.12
N ALA A 15 0.03 -5.64 -0.88
CA ALA A 15 -0.15 -5.19 -2.25
C ALA A 15 -1.56 -4.66 -2.51
N PHE A 16 -1.63 -3.44 -3.01
CA PHE A 16 -2.81 -2.95 -3.70
C PHE A 16 -2.88 -3.60 -5.07
N SER A 17 -4.04 -4.15 -5.41
CA SER A 17 -4.28 -4.84 -6.68
C SER A 17 -5.32 -4.06 -7.49
N VAL A 18 -4.93 -3.55 -8.65
CA VAL A 18 -5.82 -2.76 -9.53
C VAL A 18 -5.62 -3.19 -10.97
N VAL A 19 -6.73 -3.37 -11.69
CA VAL A 19 -6.73 -3.72 -13.12
C VAL A 19 -6.44 -2.49 -13.97
N LEU A 20 -5.58 -2.61 -14.97
CA LEU A 20 -5.42 -1.59 -16.01
C LEU A 20 -6.70 -1.50 -16.84
N GLY A 21 -7.38 -0.36 -16.77
CA GLY A 21 -8.58 -0.11 -17.55
C GLY A 21 -8.30 0.12 -19.04
N GLU A 22 -7.12 0.62 -19.37
CA GLU A 22 -6.68 0.94 -20.74
C GLU A 22 -5.18 0.64 -20.91
N GLU A 23 -4.68 0.79 -22.15
CA GLU A 23 -3.24 0.75 -22.43
C GLU A 23 -2.50 1.93 -21.78
N LEU A 24 -1.22 1.74 -21.45
CA LEU A 24 -0.43 2.72 -20.69
C LEU A 24 -0.28 4.08 -21.38
N GLU A 25 -0.32 4.07 -22.71
CA GLU A 25 -0.25 5.23 -23.60
C GLU A 25 -1.48 6.15 -23.46
N HIS A 26 -2.65 5.59 -23.12
CA HIS A 26 -3.89 6.36 -23.02
C HIS A 26 -4.01 7.15 -21.71
N TYR A 27 -3.19 6.83 -20.70
CA TYR A 27 -3.11 7.60 -19.44
C TYR A 27 -2.30 8.89 -19.58
N THR A 28 -2.90 9.89 -20.23
CA THR A 28 -2.26 11.17 -20.60
C THR A 28 -2.52 12.31 -19.61
N LYS A 29 -3.67 12.32 -18.93
CA LYS A 29 -4.11 13.43 -18.06
C LYS A 29 -3.49 13.38 -16.67
N THR A 30 -3.55 12.21 -16.05
CA THR A 30 -2.96 11.92 -14.75
C THR A 30 -2.29 10.56 -14.84
N THR A 31 -1.35 10.27 -13.94
CA THR A 31 -0.77 8.93 -13.84
C THR A 31 -1.16 8.34 -12.48
N PRO A 32 -2.25 7.54 -12.43
CA PRO A 32 -2.64 6.81 -11.22
C PRO A 32 -1.51 5.93 -10.68
N GLN A 33 -1.57 5.57 -9.40
CA GLN A 33 -0.49 4.83 -8.74
C GLN A 33 -0.22 3.45 -9.37
N HIS A 34 -1.26 2.70 -9.74
CA HIS A 34 -1.13 1.43 -10.46
C HIS A 34 -0.51 1.62 -11.86
N VAL A 35 -0.80 2.73 -12.54
CA VAL A 35 -0.19 3.06 -13.85
C VAL A 35 1.28 3.45 -13.69
N LYS A 36 1.66 4.15 -12.61
CA LYS A 36 3.08 4.41 -12.29
C LYS A 36 3.85 3.10 -12.10
N ALA A 37 3.29 2.17 -11.32
CA ALA A 37 3.90 0.86 -11.10
C ALA A 37 3.99 0.04 -12.40
N ALA A 38 2.93 0.05 -13.22
CA ALA A 38 2.92 -0.60 -14.52
C ALA A 38 3.97 -0.05 -15.49
N LYS A 39 4.18 1.27 -15.51
CA LYS A 39 5.25 1.90 -16.31
C LYS A 39 6.65 1.38 -15.91
N MET A 40 6.92 1.17 -14.63
CA MET A 40 8.19 0.58 -14.16
C MET A 40 8.36 -0.87 -14.62
N LEU A 41 7.29 -1.67 -14.58
CA LEU A 41 7.34 -3.04 -15.09
C LEU A 41 7.63 -3.05 -16.59
N ARG A 42 7.01 -2.13 -17.35
CA ARG A 42 7.27 -1.99 -18.78
C ARG A 42 8.72 -1.59 -19.10
N GLU A 43 9.32 -0.72 -18.29
CA GLU A 43 10.74 -0.34 -18.43
C GLU A 43 11.69 -1.55 -18.26
N LEU A 44 11.24 -2.61 -17.58
CA LEU A 44 11.94 -3.88 -17.43
C LEU A 44 11.61 -4.90 -18.52
N GLY A 45 10.84 -4.52 -19.54
CA GLY A 45 10.46 -5.38 -20.65
C GLY A 45 9.24 -6.26 -20.38
N VAL A 46 8.45 -5.99 -19.34
CA VAL A 46 7.17 -6.67 -19.12
C VAL A 46 6.15 -6.12 -20.12
N GLU A 47 5.59 -7.00 -20.95
CA GLU A 47 4.46 -6.67 -21.82
C GLU A 47 3.18 -6.57 -20.97
N LEU A 48 2.50 -5.42 -21.06
CA LEU A 48 1.28 -5.13 -20.32
C LEU A 48 0.20 -4.66 -21.29
N LYS A 49 -1.04 -5.13 -21.07
CA LYS A 49 -2.23 -4.78 -21.85
C LYS A 49 -3.38 -4.35 -20.94
N ALA A 50 -4.38 -3.71 -21.55
CA ALA A 50 -5.64 -3.46 -20.87
C ALA A 50 -6.24 -4.78 -20.34
N GLY A 51 -6.74 -4.75 -19.11
CA GLY A 51 -7.24 -5.92 -18.38
C GLY A 51 -6.21 -6.60 -17.48
N ASP A 52 -4.92 -6.26 -17.57
CA ASP A 52 -3.91 -6.86 -16.70
C ASP A 52 -4.00 -6.34 -15.26
N LEU A 53 -3.76 -7.23 -14.29
CA LEU A 53 -3.77 -6.90 -12.87
C LEU A 53 -2.41 -6.41 -12.39
N ILE A 54 -2.35 -5.18 -11.90
CA ILE A 54 -1.12 -4.57 -11.38
C ILE A 54 -1.14 -4.61 -9.85
N ARG A 55 -0.09 -5.20 -9.28
CA ARG A 55 0.15 -5.26 -7.84
C ARG A 55 1.24 -4.28 -7.46
N PHE A 56 0.96 -3.41 -6.51
CA PHE A 56 1.91 -2.40 -6.07
C PHE A 56 1.83 -2.15 -4.57
N VAL A 57 2.92 -1.68 -4.00
CA VAL A 57 3.04 -1.32 -2.58
C VAL A 57 3.40 0.15 -2.41
N LYS A 58 3.08 0.73 -1.25
CA LYS A 58 3.50 2.08 -0.88
C LYS A 58 4.93 2.05 -0.34
N VAL A 59 5.76 2.92 -0.90
CA VAL A 59 7.16 3.06 -0.51
C VAL A 59 7.45 4.49 -0.04
N ILE A 60 8.45 4.64 0.82
CA ILE A 60 8.81 5.92 1.45
C ILE A 60 9.34 6.90 0.41
N ASN A 61 10.19 6.41 -0.50
CA ASN A 61 10.87 7.25 -1.47
C ASN A 61 10.01 7.51 -2.71
N GLU A 62 10.25 8.63 -3.41
CA GLU A 62 9.68 8.88 -4.73
C GLU A 62 9.94 7.68 -5.65
N PRO A 63 8.93 7.21 -6.42
CA PRO A 63 7.65 7.86 -6.68
C PRO A 63 6.49 7.50 -5.72
N HIS A 64 6.81 7.09 -4.49
CA HIS A 64 5.90 6.67 -3.42
C HIS A 64 5.07 5.42 -3.71
N VAL A 65 5.37 4.74 -4.81
CA VAL A 65 4.76 3.49 -5.23
C VAL A 65 5.78 2.67 -6.01
N LYS A 66 5.76 1.35 -5.83
CA LYS A 66 6.51 0.40 -6.67
C LYS A 66 5.68 -0.84 -6.92
N PRO A 67 5.84 -1.50 -8.09
CA PRO A 67 5.32 -2.85 -8.28
C PRO A 67 5.98 -3.79 -7.25
N VAL A 68 5.27 -4.83 -6.82
CA VAL A 68 5.73 -5.76 -5.77
C VAL A 68 7.09 -6.36 -6.12
N GLU A 69 7.30 -6.64 -7.41
CA GLU A 69 8.50 -7.23 -7.99
C GLU A 69 9.76 -6.36 -7.82
N LEU A 70 9.59 -5.04 -7.64
CA LEU A 70 10.70 -4.08 -7.50
C LEU A 70 10.82 -3.50 -6.11
N ALA A 71 9.93 -3.90 -5.21
CA ALA A 71 9.91 -3.42 -3.85
C ALA A 71 10.77 -4.30 -2.94
N THR A 72 11.34 -3.69 -1.91
CA THR A 72 12.06 -4.35 -0.82
C THR A 72 11.37 -4.09 0.51
N ASN A 73 11.62 -4.93 1.52
CA ASN A 73 11.01 -4.74 2.84
C ASN A 73 11.36 -3.36 3.43
N ASN A 74 12.61 -2.91 3.30
CA ASN A 74 13.09 -1.71 3.98
C ASN A 74 12.47 -0.40 3.46
N GLU A 75 11.94 -0.38 2.24
CA GLU A 75 11.36 0.83 1.66
C GLU A 75 9.86 0.98 1.87
N ILE A 76 9.18 -0.03 2.40
CA ILE A 76 7.74 0.04 2.69
C ILE A 76 7.40 1.22 3.61
N ASP A 77 6.44 2.03 3.20
CA ASP A 77 5.94 3.15 3.98
C ASP A 77 4.89 2.66 4.98
N VAL A 78 5.38 2.15 6.11
CA VAL A 78 4.54 1.63 7.20
C VAL A 78 3.52 2.66 7.67
N ASP A 79 3.91 3.93 7.78
CA ASP A 79 3.04 4.99 8.27
C ASP A 79 1.86 5.23 7.34
N LYS A 80 2.07 5.16 6.00
CA LYS A 80 0.95 5.21 5.04
C LYS A 80 -0.05 4.08 5.22
N TYR A 81 0.41 2.87 5.51
CA TYR A 81 -0.49 1.76 5.78
C TYR A 81 -1.23 1.94 7.13
N VAL A 82 -0.58 2.52 8.15
CA VAL A 82 -1.27 2.90 9.40
C VAL A 82 -2.32 3.99 9.14
N ASP A 83 -2.01 5.00 8.35
CA ASP A 83 -2.94 6.06 7.95
C ASP A 83 -4.18 5.47 7.27
N TYR A 84 -4.00 4.51 6.35
CA TYR A 84 -5.11 3.81 5.71
C TYR A 84 -5.95 3.00 6.68
N LEU A 85 -5.33 2.31 7.64
CA LEU A 85 -6.08 1.59 8.67
C LEU A 85 -6.91 2.57 9.50
N ARG A 86 -6.30 3.68 9.94
CA ARG A 86 -7.02 4.72 10.68
C ARG A 86 -8.24 5.22 9.90
N SER A 87 -8.04 5.69 8.67
CA SER A 87 -9.13 6.27 7.87
C SER A 87 -10.21 5.26 7.51
N THR A 88 -9.85 3.98 7.35
CA THR A 88 -10.83 2.91 7.09
C THR A 88 -11.74 2.66 8.30
N PHE A 89 -11.20 2.75 9.52
CA PHE A 89 -11.94 2.41 10.74
C PHE A 89 -12.47 3.62 11.52
N GLU A 90 -12.06 4.84 11.18
CA GLU A 90 -12.43 6.08 11.89
C GLU A 90 -13.94 6.15 12.18
N GLN A 91 -14.78 6.03 11.15
CA GLN A 91 -16.24 6.10 11.31
C GLN A 91 -16.80 5.02 12.23
N VAL A 92 -16.21 3.82 12.21
CA VAL A 92 -16.65 2.68 13.03
C VAL A 92 -16.25 2.92 14.49
N LEU A 93 -15.03 3.39 14.73
CA LEU A 93 -14.51 3.65 16.06
C LEU A 93 -15.21 4.85 16.71
N ASP A 94 -15.45 5.92 15.96
CA ASP A 94 -16.18 7.10 16.42
C ASP A 94 -17.59 6.73 16.89
N ALA A 95 -18.29 5.87 16.14
CA ALA A 95 -19.61 5.38 16.52
C ALA A 95 -19.61 4.57 17.83
N LEU A 96 -18.46 3.99 18.19
CA LEU A 96 -18.25 3.23 19.42
C LEU A 96 -17.66 4.09 20.55
N GLY A 97 -17.36 5.37 20.29
CA GLY A 97 -16.71 6.26 21.25
C GLY A 97 -15.25 5.86 21.55
N LEU A 98 -14.56 5.26 20.59
CA LEU A 98 -13.17 4.81 20.72
C LEU A 98 -12.24 5.67 19.86
N GLU A 99 -11.06 6.02 20.38
CA GLU A 99 -10.02 6.65 19.59
C GLU A 99 -9.01 5.61 19.06
N PHE A 100 -8.66 5.69 17.78
CA PHE A 100 -7.70 4.78 17.14
C PHE A 100 -6.34 4.78 17.84
N ASP A 101 -5.87 5.94 18.30
CA ASP A 101 -4.59 6.08 18.99
C ASP A 101 -4.58 5.42 20.37
N GLU A 102 -5.70 5.48 21.09
CA GLU A 102 -5.86 4.78 22.36
C GLU A 102 -5.76 3.26 22.17
N ILE A 103 -6.41 2.70 21.14
CA ILE A 103 -6.36 1.26 20.84
C ILE A 103 -4.92 0.80 20.54
N ILE A 104 -4.19 1.56 19.73
CA ILE A 104 -2.78 1.26 19.44
C ILE A 104 -1.91 1.42 20.69
N GLY A 105 -2.20 2.41 21.54
CA GLY A 105 -1.54 2.65 22.82
C GLY A 105 -1.75 1.52 23.83
N LEU A 106 -2.99 1.05 24.01
CA LEU A 106 -3.36 -0.05 24.92
C LEU A 106 -2.61 -1.35 24.57
N THR A 107 -2.55 -1.68 23.28
CA THR A 107 -1.80 -2.85 22.79
C THR A 107 -0.29 -2.78 23.12
N ARG A 108 0.27 -1.57 23.31
CA ARG A 108 1.66 -1.40 23.74
C ARG A 108 1.82 -1.64 25.24
N LEU A 109 0.90 -1.14 26.07
CA LEU A 109 0.94 -1.28 27.53
C LEU A 109 0.75 -2.73 27.99
N GLU A 110 -0.20 -3.47 27.41
CA GLU A 110 -0.41 -4.89 27.73
C GLU A 110 0.83 -5.76 27.49
N ARG A 111 1.78 -5.33 26.64
CA ARG A 111 3.02 -6.07 26.37
C ARG A 111 4.09 -5.93 27.44
N PHE A 112 3.90 -5.02 28.40
CA PHE A 112 4.81 -4.81 29.53
C PHE A 112 4.29 -5.44 30.83
N MET A 113 3.07 -5.96 30.81
CA MET A 113 2.46 -6.73 31.90
C MET A 113 2.54 -8.22 31.60
#